data_AF-A0A3M7L2T4-F1
#
_entry.id   AF-A0A3M7L2T4-F1
#
_cell.length_a   1.000
_cell.length_b   1.000
_cell.length_c   1.000
_cell.angle_alpha   90.00
_cell.angle_beta   90.00
_cell.angle_gamma   90.00
#
_symmetry.space_group_name_H-M   'P 1'
#
loop_
_entity.id
_entity.type
_entity.pdbx_description
1 polymer ?
#
loop_
_entity_poly.entity_id
_entity_poly.type
_entity_poly.pdbx_seq_one_letter_code
_entity_poly.pdbx_strand_id
1 'polypeptide(L)'
;MLGVALCFHSVLEGAAMGAQATVSASMHIFIAVVSHKGLAAYALGSSVVDSDVSPARFWSVVGPFTLASPLGIFVGYVVSDLAAGTGAASISSMAAGTFLYVAFMEVIPKELDDKAHTLLKLAALATGYGLMSVLAIWA
;
A
#
# COMPACT_ATOMS: atom_id res chain seq x y z
N MET A 1 -12.19 -8.01 1.44
CA MET A 1 -11.17 -8.48 0.48
C MET A 1 -9.82 -7.79 0.67
N LEU A 2 -9.74 -6.89 1.66
CA LEU A 2 -8.57 -6.12 2.09
C LEU A 2 -7.21 -6.82 1.96
N GLY A 3 -7.04 -8.02 2.51
CA GLY A 3 -5.74 -8.73 2.47
C GLY A 3 -5.25 -9.02 1.05
N VAL A 4 -6.15 -9.48 0.16
CA VAL A 4 -5.82 -9.76 -1.25
C VAL A 4 -5.52 -8.45 -1.98
N ALA A 5 -6.34 -7.43 -1.79
CA ALA A 5 -6.16 -6.13 -2.43
C ALA A 5 -4.85 -5.46 -2.00
N LEU A 6 -4.52 -5.51 -0.70
CA LEU A 6 -3.25 -5.01 -0.17
C LEU A 6 -2.05 -5.81 -0.64
N CYS A 7 -2.16 -7.14 -0.77
CA CYS A 7 -1.09 -7.95 -1.37
C CYS A 7 -0.84 -7.53 -2.82
N PHE A 8 -1.89 -7.40 -3.62
CA PHE A 8 -1.78 -6.99 -5.02
C PHE A 8 -1.18 -5.59 -5.16
N HIS A 9 -1.68 -4.62 -4.39
CA HIS A 9 -1.12 -3.28 -4.31
C HIS A 9 0.37 -3.31 -3.91
N SER A 10 0.73 -4.09 -2.89
CA SER A 10 2.11 -4.19 -2.39
C SER A 10 3.08 -4.79 -3.41
N VAL A 11 2.62 -5.76 -4.23
CA VAL A 11 3.43 -6.31 -5.33
C VAL A 11 3.66 -5.25 -6.40
N LEU A 12 2.62 -4.51 -6.81
CA LEU A 12 2.73 -3.46 -7.83
C LEU A 12 3.60 -2.29 -7.36
N GLU A 13 3.41 -1.84 -6.12
CA GLU A 13 4.22 -0.81 -5.48
C GLU A 13 5.70 -1.23 -5.39
N GLY A 14 5.96 -2.48 -4.97
CA GLY A 14 7.31 -3.03 -4.97
C GLY A 14 7.91 -3.08 -6.37
N ALA A 15 7.15 -3.54 -7.37
CA ALA A 15 7.60 -3.59 -8.76
C ALA A 15 7.88 -2.20 -9.33
N ALA A 16 7.07 -1.20 -9.01
CA ALA A 16 7.30 0.19 -9.36
C ALA A 16 8.62 0.71 -8.78
N MET A 17 8.92 0.38 -7.53
CA MET A 17 10.19 0.73 -6.86
C MET A 17 11.39 0.03 -7.52
N GLY A 18 11.28 -1.28 -7.78
CA GLY A 18 12.37 -2.08 -8.38
C GLY A 18 12.65 -1.74 -9.85
N ALA A 19 11.66 -1.24 -10.58
CA ALA A 19 11.78 -0.87 -12.00
C ALA A 19 12.38 0.53 -12.22
N GLN A 20 12.72 1.27 -11.17
CA GLN A 20 13.29 2.61 -11.31
C GLN A 20 14.71 2.57 -11.91
N ALA A 21 14.98 3.47 -12.85
CA ALA A 21 16.27 3.55 -13.55
C ALA A 21 17.44 4.02 -12.65
N THR A 22 17.15 4.65 -11.51
CA THR A 22 18.17 5.16 -10.59
C THR A 22 17.84 4.79 -9.15
N VAL A 23 18.89 4.64 -8.34
CA VAL A 23 18.78 4.43 -6.89
C VAL A 23 18.06 5.62 -6.23
N SER A 24 18.31 6.85 -6.69
CA SER A 24 17.63 8.04 -6.16
C SER A 24 16.12 7.96 -6.33
N ALA A 25 15.64 7.62 -7.54
CA ALA A 25 14.21 7.44 -7.80
C ALA A 25 13.61 6.29 -6.96
N SER A 26 14.36 5.20 -6.80
CA SER A 26 13.96 4.10 -5.91
C SER A 26 13.83 4.55 -4.45
N MET A 27 14.74 5.40 -3.96
CA MET A 27 14.72 5.93 -2.60
C MET A 27 13.52 6.84 -2.34
N HIS A 28 13.13 7.67 -3.30
CA HIS A 28 11.93 8.50 -3.18
C HIS A 28 10.66 7.64 -2.99
N ILE A 29 10.49 6.62 -3.82
CA ILE A 29 9.37 5.66 -3.70
C ILE A 29 9.48 4.92 -2.35
N PHE A 30 10.67 4.45 -1.98
CA PHE A 30 10.89 3.76 -0.70
C PHE A 30 10.45 4.59 0.51
N ILE A 31 10.82 5.87 0.56
CA ILE A 31 10.39 6.79 1.63
C ILE A 31 8.86 6.87 1.67
N ALA A 32 8.21 7.03 0.52
CA ALA A 32 6.74 7.05 0.45
C ALA A 32 6.10 5.74 0.93
N VAL A 33 6.67 4.58 0.55
CA VAL A 33 6.19 3.27 1.00
C VAL A 33 6.31 3.14 2.50
N VAL A 34 7.50 3.34 3.08
CA VAL A 34 7.72 3.10 4.51
C VAL A 34 6.87 4.01 5.40
N SER A 35 6.56 5.23 4.94
CA SER A 35 5.70 6.18 5.64
C SER A 35 4.28 5.65 5.88
N HIS A 36 3.79 4.73 5.05
CA HIS A 36 2.43 4.19 5.18
C HIS A 36 2.36 2.65 5.25
N LYS A 37 3.46 1.92 5.07
CA LYS A 37 3.47 0.45 5.10
C LYS A 37 3.05 -0.11 6.46
N GLY A 38 3.51 0.50 7.54
CA GLY A 38 3.11 0.12 8.90
C GLY A 38 1.63 0.37 9.17
N LEU A 39 1.07 1.46 8.63
CA LEU A 39 -0.36 1.77 8.75
C LEU A 39 -1.22 0.78 7.95
N ALA A 40 -0.78 0.40 6.74
CA ALA A 40 -1.42 -0.65 5.96
C ALA A 40 -1.37 -2.02 6.67
N ALA A 41 -0.23 -2.36 7.27
CA ALA A 41 -0.08 -3.58 8.07
C ALA A 41 -1.03 -3.58 9.29
N TYR A 42 -1.14 -2.44 9.98
CA TYR A 42 -2.05 -2.26 11.10
C TYR A 42 -3.51 -2.45 10.67
N ALA A 43 -3.94 -1.79 9.59
CA ALA A 43 -5.31 -1.91 9.07
C ALA A 43 -5.66 -3.36 8.65
N LEU A 44 -4.70 -4.08 8.05
CA LEU A 44 -4.88 -5.50 7.74
C LEU A 44 -4.97 -6.34 9.01
N GLY A 45 -4.03 -6.15 9.94
CA GLY A 45 -3.96 -6.90 11.19
C GLY A 45 -5.20 -6.71 12.06
N SER A 46 -5.62 -5.47 12.29
CA SER A 46 -6.82 -5.15 13.07
C SER A 46 -8.08 -5.75 12.43
N SER A 47 -8.24 -5.60 11.11
CA SER A 47 -9.39 -6.16 10.39
C SER A 47 -9.49 -7.69 10.50
N VAL A 48 -8.35 -8.38 10.52
CA VAL A 48 -8.29 -9.84 10.70
C VAL A 48 -8.56 -10.23 12.16
N VAL A 49 -8.05 -9.47 13.13
CA VAL A 49 -8.34 -9.67 14.57
C VAL A 49 -9.82 -9.45 14.88
N ASP A 50 -10.43 -8.41 14.34
CA ASP A 50 -11.87 -8.13 14.47
C ASP A 50 -12.76 -9.24 13.90
N SER A 51 -12.21 -10.04 12.98
CA SER A 51 -12.91 -11.18 12.36
C SER A 51 -12.83 -12.46 13.21
N ASP A 52 -12.25 -12.41 14.41
CA ASP A 52 -12.10 -13.51 15.39
C ASP A 52 -11.57 -14.83 14.77
N VAL A 53 -10.54 -14.70 13.94
CA VAL A 53 -9.96 -15.84 13.23
C VAL A 53 -8.87 -16.54 14.05
N SER A 54 -8.65 -17.82 13.76
CA SER A 54 -7.55 -18.57 14.36
C SER A 54 -6.17 -17.96 13.99
N PRO A 55 -5.14 -18.12 14.86
CA PRO A 55 -3.80 -17.63 14.58
C PRO A 55 -3.20 -18.15 13.26
N ALA A 56 -3.55 -19.39 12.88
CA ALA A 56 -3.14 -19.96 11.59
C ALA A 56 -3.72 -19.17 10.40
N ARG A 57 -4.99 -18.76 10.50
CA ARG A 57 -5.63 -17.93 9.45
C ARG A 57 -5.07 -16.51 9.46
N PHE A 58 -4.75 -15.95 10.62
CA PHE A 58 -4.05 -14.66 10.70
C PHE A 58 -2.75 -14.66 9.89
N TRP A 59 -1.88 -15.64 10.14
CA TRP A 59 -0.61 -15.75 9.41
C TRP A 59 -0.78 -16.10 7.93
N SER A 60 -1.86 -16.79 7.55
CA SER A 60 -2.17 -17.05 6.15
C SER A 60 -2.47 -15.78 5.33
N VAL A 61 -2.82 -14.67 5.99
CA VAL A 61 -3.10 -13.38 5.34
C VAL A 61 -1.95 -12.41 5.51
N VAL A 62 -1.38 -12.30 6.72
CA VAL A 62 -0.28 -11.38 7.01
C VAL A 62 1.03 -11.82 6.38
N GLY A 63 1.32 -13.13 6.35
CA GLY A 63 2.54 -13.67 5.74
C GLY A 63 2.70 -13.32 4.26
N PRO A 64 1.70 -13.55 3.40
CA PRO A 64 1.76 -13.11 2.00
C PRO A 64 1.93 -11.59 1.86
N PHE A 65 1.28 -10.78 2.71
CA PHE A 65 1.40 -9.33 2.67
C PHE A 65 2.83 -8.84 2.97
N THR A 66 3.55 -9.47 3.91
CA THR A 66 4.94 -9.10 4.20
C THR A 66 5.89 -9.46 3.07
N LEU A 67 5.65 -10.58 2.38
CA LEU A 67 6.46 -11.03 1.24
C LEU A 67 6.13 -10.32 -0.08
N ALA A 68 4.95 -9.70 -0.19
CA ALA A 68 4.49 -9.04 -1.40
C ALA A 68 5.43 -7.91 -1.87
N SER A 69 5.92 -7.06 -0.95
CA SER A 69 6.83 -5.96 -1.33
C SER A 69 8.22 -6.44 -1.76
N PRO A 70 8.92 -7.32 -1.02
CA PRO A 70 10.17 -7.92 -1.51
C PRO A 70 10.03 -8.63 -2.85
N LEU A 71 8.94 -9.39 -3.04
CA LEU A 71 8.64 -10.06 -4.30
C LEU A 71 8.43 -9.04 -5.43
N GLY A 72 7.64 -8.01 -5.20
CA GLY A 72 7.42 -6.92 -6.14
C GLY A 72 8.73 -6.25 -6.55
N ILE A 73 9.57 -5.86 -5.59
CA ILE A 73 10.88 -5.23 -5.84
C ILE A 73 11.75 -6.14 -6.70
N PHE A 74 11.83 -7.43 -6.37
CA PHE A 74 12.61 -8.39 -7.14
C PHE A 74 12.10 -8.52 -8.58
N VAL A 75 10.78 -8.64 -8.77
CA VAL A 75 10.16 -8.70 -10.10
C VAL A 75 10.43 -7.41 -10.89
N GLY A 76 10.23 -6.25 -10.27
CA GLY A 76 10.48 -4.94 -10.88
C GLY A 76 11.94 -4.76 -11.31
N TYR A 77 12.87 -5.23 -10.48
CA TYR A 77 14.30 -5.21 -10.79
C TYR A 77 14.64 -6.11 -12.00
N VAL A 78 14.12 -7.34 -12.03
CA VAL A 78 14.36 -8.29 -13.13
C VAL A 78 13.82 -7.76 -14.47
N VAL A 79 12.70 -7.04 -14.45
CA VAL A 79 12.08 -6.48 -15.66
C VAL A 79 12.45 -5.02 -15.93
N SER A 80 13.36 -4.43 -15.15
CA SER A 80 13.69 -3.00 -15.20
C SER A 80 14.16 -2.53 -16.58
N ASP A 81 14.98 -3.32 -17.26
CA ASP A 81 15.46 -3.03 -18.62
C ASP A 81 14.31 -3.00 -19.65
N LEU A 82 13.28 -3.85 -19.47
CA LEU A 82 12.10 -3.91 -20.34
C LEU A 82 11.06 -2.86 -19.96
N ALA A 83 11.02 -2.48 -18.69
CA ALA A 83 10.07 -1.52 -18.13
C ALA A 83 10.59 -0.06 -18.16
N ALA A 84 11.77 0.19 -18.74
CA ALA A 84 12.36 1.53 -18.78
C ALA A 84 11.39 2.57 -19.37
N GLY A 85 11.30 3.73 -18.71
CA GLY A 85 10.41 4.82 -19.12
C GLY A 85 8.93 4.51 -18.85
N THR A 86 8.15 4.25 -19.91
CA THR A 86 6.68 4.11 -19.83
C THR A 86 6.22 2.87 -19.07
N GLY A 87 7.03 1.80 -19.03
CA GLY A 87 6.69 0.58 -18.28
C GLY A 87 6.63 0.81 -16.77
N ALA A 88 7.68 1.42 -16.20
CA ALA A 88 7.75 1.75 -14.78
C ALA A 88 6.63 2.73 -14.38
N ALA A 89 6.37 3.75 -15.22
CA ALA A 89 5.26 4.68 -15.01
C ALA A 89 3.89 3.97 -15.04
N SER A 90 3.72 2.96 -15.90
CA SER A 90 2.48 2.16 -15.96
C SER A 90 2.30 1.28 -14.72
N ILE A 91 3.37 0.67 -14.21
CA ILE A 91 3.32 -0.12 -12.97
C ILE A 91 3.00 0.80 -11.78
N SER A 92 3.62 1.98 -11.71
CA SER A 92 3.32 3.00 -10.68
C SER A 92 1.87 3.48 -10.74
N SER A 93 1.32 3.72 -11.94
CA SER A 93 -0.08 4.16 -12.06
C SER A 93 -1.07 3.07 -11.67
N MET A 94 -0.77 1.79 -11.98
CA MET A 94 -1.53 0.65 -11.49
C MET A 94 -1.45 0.52 -9.96
N ALA A 95 -0.27 0.70 -9.36
CA ALA A 95 -0.10 0.71 -7.91
C ALA A 95 -0.94 1.83 -7.26
N ALA A 96 -0.93 3.04 -7.82
CA ALA A 96 -1.75 4.15 -7.35
C ALA A 96 -3.26 3.86 -7.47
N GLY A 97 -3.71 3.31 -8.60
CA GLY A 97 -5.12 2.95 -8.81
C GLY A 97 -5.61 1.89 -7.82
N THR A 98 -4.79 0.88 -7.54
CA THR A 98 -5.12 -0.16 -6.55
C THR A 98 -5.11 0.40 -5.13
N PHE A 99 -4.23 1.34 -4.80
CA PHE A 99 -4.27 2.04 -3.51
C PHE A 99 -5.58 2.81 -3.32
N LEU A 100 -6.02 3.57 -4.35
CA LEU A 100 -7.30 4.28 -4.32
C LEU A 100 -8.47 3.33 -4.15
N TYR A 101 -8.47 2.19 -4.85
CA TYR A 101 -9.49 1.15 -4.66
C TYR A 101 -9.54 0.67 -3.21
N VAL A 102 -8.38 0.31 -2.63
CA VAL A 102 -8.30 -0.14 -1.22
C VAL A 102 -8.84 0.94 -0.27
N ALA A 103 -8.40 2.19 -0.45
CA ALA A 103 -8.82 3.30 0.39
C ALA A 103 -10.34 3.52 0.34
N PHE A 104 -10.90 3.68 -0.87
CA PHE A 104 -12.30 4.05 -1.04
C PHE A 104 -13.29 2.91 -0.90
N MET A 105 -12.90 1.67 -1.18
CA MET A 105 -13.84 0.53 -1.17
C MET A 105 -13.69 -0.37 0.06
N GLU A 106 -12.48 -0.49 0.63
CA GLU A 106 -12.24 -1.45 1.72
C GLU A 106 -11.98 -0.77 3.07
N VAL A 107 -11.32 0.39 3.11
CA VAL A 107 -10.92 1.04 4.37
C VAL A 107 -11.92 2.12 4.79
N ILE A 108 -12.13 3.16 3.99
CA ILE A 108 -12.96 4.31 4.37
C ILE A 108 -14.40 3.91 4.71
N PRO A 109 -15.11 3.08 3.90
CA PRO A 109 -16.47 2.68 4.23
C PRO A 109 -16.56 1.89 5.53
N LYS A 110 -15.60 0.98 5.75
CA LYS A 110 -15.55 0.16 6.97
C LYS A 110 -15.37 1.03 8.22
N GLU A 111 -14.46 2.01 8.17
CA GLU A 111 -14.19 2.87 9.33
C GLU A 111 -15.30 3.88 9.61
N LEU A 112 -16.00 4.36 8.57
CA LEU A 112 -17.09 5.34 8.68
C LEU A 112 -18.48 4.70 8.89
N ASP A 113 -18.59 3.37 8.85
CA ASP A 113 -19.85 2.65 9.11
C ASP A 113 -20.36 2.94 10.54
N ASP A 114 -19.44 2.95 11.52
CA ASP A 114 -19.73 3.44 12.86
C ASP A 114 -19.73 4.98 12.90
N LYS A 115 -20.89 5.54 13.22
CA LYS A 115 -21.14 6.98 13.34
C LYS A 115 -20.54 7.62 14.60
N ALA A 116 -20.00 6.83 15.52
CA ALA A 116 -19.25 7.37 16.64
C ALA A 116 -18.01 8.14 16.14
N HIS A 117 -17.82 9.35 16.67
CA HIS A 117 -16.65 10.20 16.39
C HIS A 117 -16.39 10.47 14.89
N THR A 118 -17.42 10.49 14.02
CA THR A 118 -17.24 10.69 12.57
C THR A 118 -16.41 11.92 12.22
N LEU A 119 -16.61 13.07 12.89
CA LEU A 119 -15.80 14.26 12.65
C LEU A 119 -14.31 14.05 12.95
N LEU A 120 -13.99 13.29 14.00
CA LEU A 120 -12.60 12.95 14.35
C LEU A 120 -12.00 11.99 13.32
N LYS A 121 -12.78 11.00 12.86
CA LYS A 121 -12.36 10.06 11.79
C LYS A 121 -12.08 10.81 10.48
N LEU A 122 -12.95 11.76 10.11
CA LEU A 122 -12.76 12.61 8.93
C LEU A 122 -11.57 13.56 9.09
N ALA A 123 -11.37 14.14 10.29
CA ALA A 123 -10.19 14.95 10.57
C ALA A 123 -8.90 14.12 10.45
N ALA A 124 -8.87 12.91 11.02
CA ALA A 124 -7.74 11.99 10.91
C ALA A 124 -7.46 11.58 9.45
N LEU A 125 -8.51 11.32 8.66
CA LEU A 125 -8.39 11.05 7.23
C LEU A 125 -7.78 12.23 6.47
N ALA A 126 -8.28 13.45 6.72
CA ALA A 126 -7.76 14.67 6.10
C ALA A 126 -6.31 14.95 6.51
N THR A 127 -5.97 14.74 7.78
CA THR A 127 -4.59 14.84 8.29
C THR A 127 -3.68 13.82 7.62
N GLY A 128 -4.07 12.55 7.55
CA GLY A 128 -3.30 11.50 6.89
C GLY A 128 -3.04 11.79 5.41
N TYR A 129 -4.09 12.21 4.68
CA TYR A 129 -3.96 12.66 3.30
C TYR A 129 -3.01 13.86 3.16
N GLY A 130 -3.13 14.85 4.04
CA GLY A 130 -2.26 16.02 4.05
C GLY A 130 -0.79 15.67 4.29
N LEU A 131 -0.51 14.79 5.26
CA LEU A 131 0.85 14.31 5.55
C LEU A 131 1.48 13.59 4.36
N MET A 132 0.73 12.70 3.70
CA MET A 132 1.20 12.00 2.50
C MET A 132 1.37 12.95 1.30
N SER A 133 0.49 13.95 1.15
CA SER A 133 0.61 14.96 0.09
C SER A 133 1.84 15.84 0.27
N VAL A 134 2.17 16.19 1.52
CA VAL A 134 3.40 16.93 1.85
C VAL A 134 4.62 16.10 1.49
N LEU A 135 4.61 14.81 1.82
CA LEU A 135 5.71 13.90 1.46
C LEU A 135 5.93 13.80 -0.06
N ALA A 136 4.87 13.89 -0.86
CA ALA A 136 4.95 13.87 -2.32
C ALA A 136 5.66 15.10 -2.94
N ILE A 137 5.90 16.18 -2.18
CA ILE A 137 6.67 17.35 -2.67
C ILE A 137 8.14 16.99 -2.93
N TRP A 138 8.66 16.02 -2.18
CA TRP A 138 10.07 15.60 -2.24
C TRP A 138 10.24 14.17 -2.77
N ALA A 139 9.18 13.57 -3.33
CA ALA A 139 9.18 12.22 -3.89
C ALA A 139 9.20 12.25 -5.43
#